data_AF-A0A0G4PS45-F1
#
_entry.id   AF-A0A0G4PS45-F1
#
_cell.length_a   1.000
_cell.length_b   1.000
_cell.length_c   1.000
_cell.angle_alpha   90.00
_cell.angle_beta   90.00
_cell.angle_gamma   90.00
#
_symmetry.space_group_name_H-M   'P 1'
#
loop_
_entity.id
_entity.type
_entity.pdbx_description
1 polymer ?
#
loop_
_entity_poly.entity_id
_entity_poly.type
_entity_poly.pdbx_seq_one_letter_code
_entity_poly.pdbx_strand_id
1 'polypeptide(L)'
;MRSMAAIKATRSKDVISKSKLIRQKQCRRKTSLMKKACEYSRMCSADVCVGIRMRETGQVHILSADASGFWAFLTSQLSSHYPTPTVMTDRDLEKTKEETVFREQR
;
A
#
# COMPACT_ATOMS: atom_id res chain seq x y z
N MET A 1 -0.15 -27.01 36.49
CA MET A 1 0.79 -26.97 35.35
C MET A 1 -0.02 -26.89 34.05
N ARG A 2 0.29 -25.97 33.13
CA ARG A 2 -0.36 -25.91 31.82
C ARG A 2 0.28 -26.94 30.87
N SER A 3 -0.53 -27.69 30.12
CA SER A 3 -0.07 -28.64 29.12
C SER A 3 0.81 -27.95 28.05
N MET A 4 1.85 -28.64 27.55
CA MET A 4 2.73 -28.16 26.49
C MET A 4 1.97 -27.72 25.22
N ALA A 5 0.85 -28.37 24.91
CA ALA A 5 -0.02 -28.00 23.80
C ALA A 5 -0.67 -26.62 24.01
N ALA A 6 -1.08 -26.30 25.25
CA ALA A 6 -1.68 -25.01 25.59
C ALA A 6 -0.67 -23.86 25.51
N ILE A 7 0.60 -24.11 25.88
CA ILE A 7 1.69 -23.13 25.78
C ILE A 7 2.05 -22.86 24.31
N LYS A 8 2.04 -23.87 23.45
CA LYS A 8 2.30 -23.73 22.01
C LYS A 8 1.18 -22.94 21.30
N ALA A 9 -0.07 -23.17 21.69
CA ALA A 9 -1.24 -22.48 21.13
C ALA A 9 -1.28 -20.98 21.49
N THR A 10 -0.92 -20.61 22.73
CA THR A 10 -0.87 -19.20 23.15
C THR A 10 0.28 -18.44 22.49
N ARG A 11 1.46 -19.06 22.35
CA ARG A 11 2.60 -18.49 21.61
C ARG A 11 2.28 -18.25 20.13
N SER A 12 1.61 -19.20 19.47
CA SER A 12 1.20 -19.07 18.07
C SER A 12 0.21 -17.91 17.85
N LYS A 13 -0.79 -17.77 18.74
CA LYS A 13 -1.75 -16.66 18.69
C LYS A 13 -1.10 -15.29 18.85
N ASP A 14 -0.11 -15.16 19.73
CA ASP A 14 0.59 -13.89 19.98
C ASP A 14 1.54 -13.47 18.84
N VAL A 15 2.10 -14.44 18.11
CA VAL A 15 2.88 -14.16 16.89
C VAL A 15 1.97 -13.71 15.73
N ILE A 16 0.79 -14.33 15.60
CA ILE A 16 -0.22 -13.95 14.60
C ILE A 16 -0.79 -12.55 14.88
N SER A 17 -1.02 -12.19 16.14
CA SER A 17 -1.50 -10.83 16.49
C SER A 17 -0.46 -9.76 16.16
N LYS A 18 0.82 -9.99 16.50
CA LYS A 18 1.93 -9.06 16.21
C LYS A 18 2.14 -8.86 14.71
N SER A 19 2.13 -9.93 13.92
CA SER A 19 2.27 -9.83 12.45
C SER A 19 1.12 -9.07 11.80
N LYS A 20 -0.12 -9.25 12.28
CA LYS A 20 -1.29 -8.45 11.83
C LYS A 20 -1.10 -6.96 12.14
N LEU A 21 -0.63 -6.60 13.33
CA LEU A 21 -0.36 -5.20 13.71
C LEU A 21 0.74 -4.57 12.84
N ILE A 22 1.81 -5.31 12.55
CA ILE A 22 2.89 -4.86 11.66
C ILE A 22 2.34 -4.60 10.26
N ARG A 23 1.58 -5.55 9.69
CA ARG A 23 0.96 -5.40 8.37
C ARG A 23 0.01 -4.20 8.33
N GLN A 24 -0.79 -3.99 9.38
CA GLN A 24 -1.67 -2.83 9.47
C GLN A 24 -0.87 -1.51 9.47
N LYS A 25 0.24 -1.45 10.21
CA LYS A 25 1.13 -0.28 10.23
C LYS A 25 1.78 -0.04 8.86
N GLN A 26 2.23 -1.09 8.17
CA GLN A 26 2.77 -1.00 6.82
C GLN A 26 1.71 -0.47 5.84
N CYS A 27 0.49 -1.01 5.86
CA CYS A 27 -0.60 -0.54 5.01
C CYS A 27 -0.90 0.96 5.24
N ARG A 28 -1.03 1.39 6.50
CA ARG A 28 -1.25 2.81 6.84
C ARG A 28 -0.14 3.70 6.30
N ARG A 29 1.12 3.34 6.50
CA ARG A 29 2.27 4.11 6.01
C ARG A 29 2.31 4.19 4.49
N LYS A 30 2.03 3.07 3.81
CA LYS A 30 1.94 3.03 2.34
C LYS A 30 0.88 4.01 1.83
N THR A 31 -0.34 3.95 2.39
CA THR A 31 -1.43 4.82 2.00
C THR A 31 -1.13 6.29 2.29
N SER A 32 -0.56 6.61 3.46
CA SER A 32 -0.16 7.99 3.79
C SER A 32 0.91 8.54 2.84
N LEU A 33 1.91 7.71 2.48
CA LEU A 33 2.95 8.11 1.54
C LEU A 33 2.38 8.42 0.16
N MET A 34 1.51 7.54 -0.36
CA MET A 34 0.84 7.77 -1.64
C MET A 34 -0.01 9.05 -1.62
N LYS A 35 -0.76 9.30 -0.55
CA LYS A 35 -1.53 10.55 -0.37
C LYS A 35 -0.63 11.79 -0.40
N LYS A 36 0.51 11.75 0.28
CA LYS A 36 1.44 12.89 0.29
C LYS A 36 2.13 13.12 -1.04
N ALA A 37 2.40 12.08 -1.81
CA ALA A 37 2.92 12.22 -3.17
C ALA A 37 1.92 12.91 -4.11
N CYS A 38 0.64 12.52 -4.08
CA CYS A 38 -0.42 13.18 -4.84
C CYS A 38 -0.60 14.65 -4.40
N GLU A 39 -0.60 14.91 -3.09
CA GLU A 39 -0.71 16.26 -2.53
C GLU A 39 0.43 17.16 -3.04
N TYR A 40 1.66 16.65 -3.02
CA TYR A 40 2.83 17.37 -3.51
C TYR A 40 2.75 17.64 -5.02
N SER A 41 2.39 16.62 -5.82
CA SER A 41 2.19 16.77 -7.26
C SER A 41 1.23 17.94 -7.57
N ARG A 42 0.08 17.98 -6.89
CA ARG A 42 -0.93 19.03 -7.06
C ARG A 42 -0.47 20.40 -6.55
N MET A 43 0.16 20.47 -5.37
CA MET A 43 0.58 21.73 -4.76
C MET A 43 1.72 22.38 -5.54
N CYS A 44 2.64 21.58 -6.07
CA CYS A 44 3.88 22.06 -6.69
C CYS A 44 3.86 21.95 -8.22
N SER A 45 2.75 21.51 -8.82
CA SER A 45 2.66 21.23 -10.27
C SER A 45 3.80 20.34 -10.75
N ALA A 46 4.09 19.28 -10.00
CA ALA A 46 5.22 18.40 -10.23
C ALA A 46 4.74 17.01 -10.67
N ASP A 47 5.36 16.46 -11.71
CA ASP A 47 5.10 15.07 -12.10
C ASP A 47 5.78 14.11 -11.12
N VAL A 48 4.98 13.40 -10.32
CA VAL A 48 5.49 12.52 -9.26
C VAL A 48 5.13 11.07 -9.55
N CYS A 49 6.10 10.17 -9.36
CA CYS A 49 5.89 8.73 -9.35
C CYS A 49 6.45 8.11 -8.07
N VAL A 50 5.70 7.18 -7.46
CA VAL A 50 6.14 6.43 -6.27
C VAL A 50 6.02 4.93 -6.52
N GLY A 51 7.15 4.24 -6.55
CA GLY A 51 7.24 2.77 -6.60
C GLY A 51 7.59 2.18 -5.24
N ILE A 52 6.79 1.23 -4.75
CA ILE A 52 6.99 0.54 -3.48
C ILE A 52 7.00 -0.97 -3.71
N ARG A 53 8.13 -1.62 -3.47
CA ARG A 53 8.22 -3.09 -3.47
C ARG A 53 8.17 -3.64 -2.05
N MET A 54 7.15 -4.43 -1.76
CA MET A 54 7.06 -5.21 -0.53
C MET A 54 8.05 -6.37 -0.63
N ARG A 55 9.19 -6.27 0.05
CA ARG A 55 10.27 -7.27 -0.03
C ARG A 55 9.81 -8.68 0.36
N GLU A 56 8.89 -8.77 1.32
CA GLU A 56 8.35 -10.05 1.80
C GLU A 56 7.52 -10.79 0.75
N THR A 57 6.74 -10.07 -0.06
CA THR A 57 5.79 -10.67 -1.02
C THR A 57 6.22 -10.49 -2.48
N GLY A 58 7.26 -9.70 -2.73
CA GLY A 58 7.63 -9.22 -4.06
C GLY A 58 6.62 -8.22 -4.66
N GLN A 59 5.46 -8.00 -4.03
CA GLN A 59 4.40 -7.15 -4.58
C GLN A 59 4.90 -5.72 -4.78
N VAL A 60 4.73 -5.22 -6.00
CA VAL A 60 5.02 -3.82 -6.34
C VAL A 60 3.72 -3.02 -6.35
N HIS A 61 3.75 -1.83 -5.77
CA HIS A 61 2.71 -0.83 -5.86
C HIS A 61 3.29 0.43 -6.49
N ILE A 62 2.62 0.97 -7.50
CA ILE A 62 3.05 2.16 -8.23
C ILE A 62 1.93 3.18 -8.12
N LEU A 63 2.28 4.39 -7.71
CA LEU A 63 1.43 5.58 -7.86
C LEU A 63 2.02 6.45 -8.97
N SER A 64 1.17 6.80 -9.93
CA SER A 64 1.45 7.75 -11.00
C SER A 64 0.59 9.01 -10.76
N ALA A 65 1.22 10.05 -10.23
CA ALA A 65 0.66 11.37 -9.95
C ALA A 65 1.28 12.40 -10.92
N ASP A 66 1.21 12.06 -12.21
CA ASP A 66 1.75 12.83 -13.32
C ASP A 66 0.65 13.06 -14.36
N ALA A 67 0.20 14.30 -14.48
CA ALA A 67 -0.82 14.67 -15.46
C ALA A 67 -0.28 14.57 -16.90
N SER A 68 1.04 14.73 -17.07
CA SER A 68 1.72 14.66 -18.36
C SER A 68 1.97 13.24 -18.86
N GLY A 69 1.87 12.23 -17.98
CA GLY A 69 2.28 10.86 -18.29
C GLY A 69 3.79 10.68 -18.44
N PHE A 70 4.61 11.63 -17.98
CA PHE A 70 6.07 11.59 -18.07
C PHE A 70 6.67 10.28 -17.51
N TRP A 71 6.07 9.71 -16.46
CA TRP A 71 6.55 8.49 -15.82
C TRP A 71 5.91 7.20 -16.37
N ALA A 72 5.10 7.26 -17.45
CA ALA A 72 4.43 6.10 -18.03
C ALA A 72 5.40 5.00 -18.54
N PHE A 73 6.66 5.33 -18.80
CA PHE A 73 7.64 4.32 -19.17
C PHE A 73 7.99 3.39 -18.00
N LEU A 74 7.92 3.85 -16.74
CA LEU A 74 8.21 3.03 -15.56
C LEU A 74 7.22 1.88 -15.40
N THR A 75 5.93 2.16 -15.62
CA THR A 75 4.89 1.13 -15.57
C THR A 75 5.08 0.11 -16.68
N SER A 76 5.51 0.56 -17.87
CA SER A 76 5.83 -0.29 -19.01
C SER A 76 7.00 -1.23 -18.71
N GLN A 77 8.09 -0.73 -18.11
CA GLN A 77 9.25 -1.53 -17.71
C GLN A 77 8.92 -2.58 -16.64
N LEU A 78 7.93 -2.30 -15.79
CA LEU A 78 7.53 -3.21 -14.71
C LEU A 78 6.37 -4.13 -15.11
N SER A 79 5.84 -4.01 -16.33
CA SER A 79 4.71 -4.82 -16.81
C SER A 79 4.96 -6.33 -16.78
N SER A 80 6.22 -6.76 -16.94
CA SER A 80 6.63 -8.16 -16.90
C SER A 80 6.98 -8.67 -15.49
N HIS A 81 6.96 -7.81 -14.47
CA HIS A 81 7.32 -8.19 -13.11
C HIS A 81 6.27 -9.11 -12.47
N TYR A 82 6.72 -10.13 -11.72
CA TYR A 82 5.86 -11.01 -10.94
C TYR A 82 6.09 -10.86 -9.42
N PRO A 83 5.04 -10.73 -8.59
CA PRO A 83 3.62 -10.60 -8.94
C PRO A 83 3.31 -9.31 -9.72
N THR A 84 2.19 -9.31 -10.46
CA THR A 84 1.74 -8.17 -11.26
C THR A 84 1.70 -6.91 -10.39
N PRO A 85 2.39 -5.82 -10.78
CA PRO A 85 2.35 -4.56 -10.05
C PRO A 85 0.93 -4.01 -9.94
N THR A 86 0.57 -3.49 -8.76
CA THR A 86 -0.65 -2.70 -8.61
C THR A 86 -0.35 -1.26 -8.99
N VAL A 87 -0.95 -0.77 -10.07
CA VAL A 87 -0.82 0.62 -10.51
C VAL A 87 -2.03 1.40 -10.01
N MET A 88 -1.79 2.59 -9.47
CA MET A 88 -2.79 3.53 -9.03
C MET A 88 -2.51 4.89 -9.66
N THR A 89 -3.56 5.53 -10.16
CA THR A 89 -3.53 6.92 -10.61
C THR A 89 -4.08 7.84 -9.53
N ASP A 90 -3.88 9.14 -9.66
CA ASP A 90 -4.51 10.14 -8.78
C ASP A 90 -6.04 9.95 -8.67
N ARG A 91 -6.70 9.55 -9.76
CA ARG A 91 -8.16 9.34 -9.78
C ARG A 91 -8.60 8.15 -8.93
N ASP A 92 -7.78 7.11 -8.88
CA ASP A 92 -8.08 5.90 -8.09
C ASP A 92 -7.93 6.17 -6.60
N LEU A 93 -7.03 7.07 -6.23
CA LEU A 93 -6.84 7.49 -4.85
C LEU A 93 -8.04 8.29 -4.33
N GLU A 94 -8.65 9.14 -5.16
CA GLU A 94 -9.85 9.90 -4.77
C GLU A 94 -11.06 8.99 -4.57
N LYS A 95 -11.26 7.97 -5.42
CA LYS A 95 -12.31 6.95 -5.20
C LYS A 95 -12.15 6.20 -3.88
N THR A 96 -10.90 5.92 -3.49
CA THR A 96 -10.61 5.27 -2.21
C THR A 96 -11.02 6.15 -1.01
N LYS A 97 -10.96 7.50 -1.15
CA LYS A 97 -11.42 8.41 -0.08
C LYS A 97 -12.93 8.34 0.08
N GLU A 98 -13.68 8.36 -1.03
CA GLU A 98 -15.15 8.28 -1.01
C GLU A 98 -15.62 6.97 -0.35
N GLU A 99 -15.04 5.82 -0.73
CA GLU A 99 -15.40 4.54 -0.13
C GLU A 99 -15.11 4.45 1.38
N THR A 100 -14.06 5.13 1.87
CA THR A 100 -13.77 5.17 3.32
C THR A 100 -14.76 6.05 4.08
N VAL A 101 -15.21 7.16 3.49
CA VAL A 101 -16.18 8.07 4.12
C VAL A 101 -17.56 7.40 4.23
N PHE A 102 -17.98 6.65 3.20
CA PHE A 102 -19.24 5.89 3.23
C PHE A 102 -19.25 4.77 4.28
N ARG A 103 -18.09 4.20 4.62
CA ARG A 103 -17.98 3.15 5.66
C ARG A 103 -17.97 3.70 7.08
N GLU A 104 -17.62 4.98 7.26
CA GLU A 104 -17.52 5.63 8.58
C GLU A 104 -18.86 6.25 9.02
N GLN A 105 -19.85 6.34 8.11
CA GLN A 105 -21.20 6.85 8.35
C GLN A 105 -22.28 5.76 8.49
N ARG A 106 -21.89 4.48 8.62
CA ARG A 106 -22.79 3.35 8.88
C ARG A 106 -22.54 2.72 10.24
#